data_AF-A0A2T4AWQ8-F1
#
_entry.id   AF-A0A2T4AWQ8-F1
#
_cell.length_a   1.000
_cell.length_b   1.000
_cell.length_c   1.000
_cell.angle_alpha   90.00
_cell.angle_beta   90.00
_cell.angle_gamma   90.00
#
_symmetry.space_group_name_H-M   'P 1'
#
loop_
_entity.id
_entity.type
_entity.pdbx_description
1 polymer ?
#
loop_
_entity_poly.entity_id
_entity_poly.type
_entity_poly.pdbx_seq_one_letter_code
_entity_poly.pdbx_strand_id
1 'polypeptide(L)'
;GFTPERFERELKDLAAKAKSDTRGNRLLGQATLYVKAAALLTLLGIYSNASQLALSPVYGSVPAAGWHSKALMAGCFVGWAGNLALRQLLRPLGTARLLPLVALYVPVMQCFLYSFSEALGASWGPLVTEGVTLVPLAILTAACVADELEGADLSSLPKGLGEAVPGIGSWATFKLVEHVAEKMLQRHVGTVFWYTRMGLEMLLAGCYAVFAPSRWLALAIPALVHTAMFNPHVATPAATALLNSTLAADHWLLLDRRESVTGYVSVVENTQSRMRVMRADHSLLGGDWVDWRGNQVTEPIYAVFVNLEAIRLVERERPVADSRAKAL
;
A
#
# COMPACT_ATOMS: atom_id res chain seq x y z
N GLY A 1 35.30 -46.79 -16.33
CA GLY A 1 36.54 -46.82 -15.53
C GLY A 1 37.06 -45.41 -15.38
N PHE A 2 37.48 -45.03 -14.18
CA PHE A 2 38.16 -43.77 -13.90
C PHE A 2 39.51 -43.77 -14.62
N THR A 3 39.71 -42.89 -15.61
CA THR A 3 41.02 -42.68 -16.24
C THR A 3 41.75 -41.52 -15.52
N PRO A 4 43.07 -41.61 -15.33
CA PRO A 4 43.84 -40.60 -14.60
C PRO A 4 43.70 -39.18 -15.20
N GLU A 5 43.58 -39.07 -16.52
CA GLU A 5 43.36 -37.80 -17.22
C GLU A 5 42.00 -37.15 -16.89
N ARG A 6 40.96 -37.96 -16.65
CA ARG A 6 39.64 -37.46 -16.27
C ARG A 6 39.63 -36.94 -14.83
N PHE A 7 40.40 -37.59 -13.96
CA PHE A 7 40.57 -37.19 -12.56
C PHE A 7 41.39 -35.88 -12.44
N GLU A 8 42.45 -35.73 -13.24
CA GLU A 8 43.20 -34.46 -13.30
C GLU A 8 42.36 -33.31 -13.84
N ARG A 9 41.49 -33.57 -14.84
CA ARG A 9 40.52 -32.58 -15.32
C ARG A 9 39.52 -32.19 -14.23
N GLU A 10 38.97 -33.16 -13.53
CA GLU A 10 38.07 -32.92 -12.39
C GLU A 10 38.74 -32.12 -11.27
N LEU A 11 39.99 -32.43 -10.93
CA LEU A 11 40.76 -31.69 -9.91
C LEU A 11 41.08 -30.27 -10.37
N LYS A 12 41.42 -30.05 -11.64
CA LYS A 12 41.65 -28.71 -12.20
C LYS A 12 40.36 -27.90 -12.26
N ASP A 13 39.23 -28.51 -12.63
CA ASP A 13 37.92 -27.87 -12.62
C ASP A 13 37.45 -27.55 -11.19
N LEU A 14 37.66 -28.46 -10.23
CA LEU A 14 37.37 -28.23 -8.82
C LEU A 14 38.27 -27.13 -8.23
N ALA A 15 39.55 -27.10 -8.59
CA ALA A 15 40.47 -26.05 -8.17
C ALA A 15 40.12 -24.69 -8.80
N ALA A 16 39.72 -24.66 -10.08
CA ALA A 16 39.24 -23.45 -10.75
C ALA A 16 37.93 -22.95 -10.12
N LYS A 17 37.01 -23.87 -9.80
CA LYS A 17 35.74 -23.57 -9.11
C LYS A 17 35.99 -23.07 -7.69
N ALA A 18 36.89 -23.68 -6.94
CA ALA A 18 37.32 -23.22 -5.61
C ALA A 18 38.04 -21.85 -5.65
N LYS A 19 38.79 -21.57 -6.71
CA LYS A 19 39.46 -20.26 -6.91
C LYS A 19 38.45 -19.16 -7.26
N SER A 20 37.38 -19.49 -7.99
CA SER A 20 36.25 -18.59 -8.25
C SER A 20 35.33 -18.38 -7.04
N ASP A 21 35.35 -19.31 -6.08
CA ASP A 21 34.60 -19.28 -4.83
C ASP A 21 35.34 -18.47 -3.75
N THR A 22 35.73 -17.26 -4.13
CA THR A 22 36.44 -16.32 -3.26
C THR A 22 35.51 -15.87 -2.12
N ARG A 23 36.05 -15.70 -0.90
CA ARG A 23 35.28 -15.18 0.27
C ARG A 23 34.45 -13.93 -0.06
N GLY A 24 34.94 -13.07 -0.94
CA GLY A 24 34.21 -11.89 -1.43
C GLY A 24 32.92 -12.24 -2.19
N ASN A 25 32.93 -13.25 -3.06
CA ASN A 25 31.74 -13.68 -3.81
C ASN A 25 30.69 -14.31 -2.88
N ARG A 26 31.13 -15.03 -1.84
CA ARG A 26 30.22 -15.57 -0.80
C ARG A 26 29.59 -14.45 0.03
N LEU A 27 30.38 -13.47 0.48
CA LEU A 27 29.87 -12.31 1.21
C LEU A 27 28.90 -11.47 0.38
N LEU A 28 29.22 -11.24 -0.90
CA LEU A 28 28.34 -10.54 -1.83
C LEU A 28 27.04 -11.31 -2.07
N GLY A 29 27.10 -12.63 -2.23
CA GLY A 29 25.92 -13.48 -2.35
C GLY A 29 25.02 -13.39 -1.13
N GLN A 30 25.59 -13.54 0.07
CA GLN A 30 24.87 -13.41 1.33
C GLN A 30 24.25 -12.02 1.51
N ALA A 31 25.02 -10.96 1.29
CA ALA A 31 24.52 -9.58 1.35
C ALA A 31 23.36 -9.35 0.38
N THR A 32 23.42 -9.93 -0.82
CA THR A 32 22.34 -9.81 -1.82
C THR A 32 21.04 -10.45 -1.32
N LEU A 33 21.09 -11.62 -0.68
CA LEU A 33 19.90 -12.27 -0.10
C LEU A 33 19.27 -11.41 0.99
N TYR A 34 20.08 -10.89 1.92
CA TYR A 34 19.59 -10.01 2.99
C TYR A 34 19.02 -8.69 2.45
N VAL A 35 19.66 -8.08 1.44
CA VAL A 35 19.16 -6.84 0.81
C VAL A 35 17.82 -7.08 0.13
N LYS A 36 17.64 -8.20 -0.58
CA LYS A 36 16.36 -8.55 -1.20
C LYS A 36 15.26 -8.78 -0.17
N ALA A 37 15.55 -9.54 0.89
CA ALA A 37 14.63 -9.77 1.99
C ALA A 37 14.21 -8.43 2.64
N ALA A 38 15.18 -7.57 2.96
CA ALA A 38 14.93 -6.25 3.51
C ALA A 38 14.11 -5.36 2.56
N ALA A 39 14.38 -5.40 1.26
CA ALA A 39 13.63 -4.65 0.26
C ALA A 39 12.16 -5.10 0.22
N LEU A 40 11.89 -6.41 0.19
CA LEU A 40 10.54 -6.96 0.22
C LEU A 40 9.78 -6.60 1.51
N LEU A 41 10.43 -6.73 2.67
CA LEU A 41 9.84 -6.31 3.95
C LEU A 41 9.57 -4.80 3.98
N THR A 42 10.45 -4.00 3.38
CA THR A 42 10.28 -2.55 3.27
C THR A 42 9.06 -2.21 2.41
N LEU A 43 8.95 -2.85 1.24
CA LEU A 43 7.80 -2.66 0.36
C LEU A 43 6.49 -3.05 1.05
N LEU A 44 6.45 -4.20 1.72
CA LEU A 44 5.26 -4.62 2.46
C LEU A 44 4.91 -3.67 3.62
N GLY A 45 5.90 -3.19 4.37
CA GLY A 45 5.69 -2.23 5.47
C GLY A 45 5.07 -0.92 5.01
N ILE A 46 5.51 -0.39 3.87
CA ILE A 46 4.91 0.81 3.28
C ILE A 46 3.52 0.49 2.69
N TYR A 47 3.36 -0.67 2.04
CA TYR A 47 2.08 -1.09 1.45
C TYR A 47 1.01 -1.32 2.51
N SER A 48 1.38 -1.82 3.69
CA SER A 48 0.49 -1.99 4.85
C SER A 48 -0.24 -0.67 5.18
N ASN A 49 0.52 0.42 5.27
CA ASN A 49 -0.02 1.76 5.50
C ASN A 49 -0.83 2.28 4.30
N ALA A 50 -0.36 2.02 3.08
CA ALA A 50 -1.08 2.41 1.85
C ALA A 50 -2.47 1.77 1.79
N SER A 51 -2.58 0.47 2.11
CA SER A 51 -3.83 -0.28 2.18
C SER A 51 -4.80 0.32 3.20
N GLN A 52 -4.35 0.59 4.43
CA GLN A 52 -5.21 1.22 5.44
C GLN A 52 -5.72 2.59 4.99
N LEU A 53 -4.84 3.41 4.39
CA LEU A 53 -5.26 4.68 3.84
C LEU A 53 -6.27 4.50 2.72
N ALA A 54 -6.08 3.54 1.81
CA ALA A 54 -7.00 3.29 0.70
C ALA A 54 -8.40 2.89 1.17
N LEU A 55 -8.54 2.21 2.32
CA LEU A 55 -9.83 1.79 2.91
C LEU A 55 -10.58 2.92 3.62
N SER A 56 -9.85 3.91 4.15
CA SER A 56 -10.45 4.97 4.97
C SER A 56 -11.60 5.73 4.29
N PRO A 57 -11.59 6.05 2.97
CA PRO A 57 -12.67 6.80 2.33
C PRO A 57 -14.04 6.11 2.30
N VAL A 58 -14.05 4.79 2.51
CA VAL A 58 -15.26 3.95 2.38
C VAL A 58 -15.67 3.38 3.73
N TYR A 59 -14.70 2.92 4.52
CA TYR A 59 -14.97 2.26 5.80
C TYR A 59 -14.58 3.09 7.03
N GLY A 60 -13.87 4.21 6.84
CA GLY A 60 -13.26 4.99 7.91
C GLY A 60 -11.93 4.39 8.41
N SER A 61 -11.10 5.22 9.03
CA SER A 61 -9.77 4.80 9.53
C SER A 61 -9.85 3.87 10.74
N VAL A 62 -10.79 4.10 11.66
CA VAL A 62 -10.95 3.28 12.88
C VAL A 62 -11.41 1.86 12.54
N PRO A 63 -12.45 1.64 11.71
CA PRO A 63 -12.86 0.29 11.35
C PRO A 63 -11.81 -0.42 10.49
N ALA A 64 -11.12 0.30 9.60
CA ALA A 64 -10.02 -0.26 8.81
C ALA A 64 -8.88 -0.81 9.68
N ALA A 65 -8.51 -0.11 10.76
CA ALA A 65 -7.46 -0.55 11.66
C ALA A 65 -7.83 -1.77 12.53
N GLY A 66 -9.12 -2.06 12.74
CA GLY A 66 -9.59 -3.04 13.72
C GLY A 66 -9.12 -4.48 13.47
N TRP A 67 -9.06 -4.90 12.20
CA TRP A 67 -8.61 -6.24 11.80
C TRP A 67 -7.26 -6.25 11.08
N HIS A 68 -6.78 -5.10 10.64
CA HIS A 68 -5.61 -4.97 9.77
C HIS A 68 -4.38 -5.71 10.28
N SER A 69 -3.94 -5.42 11.52
CA SER A 69 -2.74 -6.06 12.08
C SER A 69 -2.88 -7.58 12.23
N LYS A 70 -4.10 -8.08 12.48
CA LYS A 70 -4.36 -9.51 12.62
C LYS A 70 -4.36 -10.21 11.26
N ALA A 71 -5.02 -9.61 10.27
CA ALA A 71 -5.06 -10.10 8.89
C ALA A 71 -3.65 -10.17 8.29
N LEU A 72 -2.86 -9.11 8.49
CA LEU A 72 -1.50 -9.05 8.00
C LEU A 72 -0.58 -10.06 8.72
N MET A 73 -0.69 -10.20 10.04
CA MET A 73 0.06 -11.22 10.79
C MET A 73 -0.29 -12.63 10.31
N ALA A 74 -1.58 -12.92 10.13
CA ALA A 74 -2.03 -14.21 9.61
C ALA A 74 -1.50 -14.47 8.19
N GLY A 75 -1.57 -13.48 7.30
CA GLY A 75 -1.04 -13.57 5.95
C GLY A 75 0.47 -13.81 5.92
N CYS A 76 1.23 -13.04 6.70
CA CYS A 76 2.68 -13.23 6.82
C CYS A 76 3.04 -14.61 7.39
N PHE A 77 2.32 -15.07 8.41
CA PHE A 77 2.53 -16.39 8.99
C PHE A 77 2.25 -17.51 7.97
N VAL A 78 1.12 -17.44 7.27
CA VAL A 78 0.76 -18.41 6.22
C VAL A 78 1.79 -18.40 5.09
N GLY A 79 2.23 -17.23 4.65
CA GLY A 79 3.27 -17.09 3.63
C GLY A 79 4.61 -17.68 4.05
N TRP A 80 5.05 -17.36 5.27
CA TRP A 80 6.31 -17.85 5.83
C TRP A 80 6.28 -19.37 6.04
N ALA A 81 5.28 -19.89 6.76
CA ALA A 81 5.18 -21.31 7.08
C ALA A 81 4.84 -22.19 5.86
N GLY A 82 4.09 -21.62 4.90
CA GLY A 82 3.66 -22.29 3.68
C GLY A 82 4.58 -22.08 2.49
N ASN A 83 5.76 -21.47 2.65
CA ASN A 83 6.61 -21.06 1.54
C ASN A 83 7.01 -22.24 0.62
N LEU A 84 7.33 -23.42 1.17
CA LEU A 84 7.61 -24.62 0.38
C LEU A 84 6.40 -25.07 -0.45
N ALA A 85 5.20 -25.08 0.14
CA ALA A 85 3.97 -25.47 -0.55
C ALA A 85 3.62 -24.47 -1.66
N LEU A 86 3.77 -23.18 -1.39
CA LEU A 86 3.57 -22.10 -2.38
C LEU A 86 4.58 -22.23 -3.53
N ARG A 87 5.86 -22.48 -3.22
CA ARG A 87 6.92 -22.69 -4.23
C ARG A 87 6.61 -23.89 -5.14
N GLN A 88 6.06 -24.96 -4.58
CA GLN A 88 5.68 -26.16 -5.34
C GLN A 88 4.41 -25.93 -6.18
N LEU A 89 3.36 -25.35 -5.59
CA LEU A 89 2.09 -25.11 -6.26
C LEU A 89 2.21 -24.06 -7.38
N LEU A 90 2.98 -23.00 -7.14
CA LEU A 90 3.16 -21.89 -8.05
C LEU A 90 4.42 -22.05 -8.92
N ARG A 91 5.06 -23.22 -8.92
CA ARG A 91 6.28 -23.52 -9.70
C ARG A 91 6.26 -23.05 -11.16
N PRO A 92 5.18 -23.20 -11.96
CA PRO A 92 5.19 -22.75 -13.35
C PRO A 92 5.24 -21.23 -13.50
N LEU A 93 4.71 -20.48 -12.53
CA LEU A 93 4.61 -19.02 -12.56
C LEU A 93 5.76 -18.36 -11.78
N GLY A 94 6.16 -18.95 -10.66
CA GLY A 94 7.14 -18.44 -9.69
C GLY A 94 6.47 -17.46 -8.71
N THR A 95 6.60 -17.73 -7.40
CA THR A 95 5.99 -16.94 -6.32
C THR A 95 6.31 -15.44 -6.43
N ALA A 96 7.58 -15.09 -6.65
CA ALA A 96 8.01 -13.70 -6.76
C ALA A 96 7.43 -12.98 -7.99
N ARG A 97 7.16 -13.69 -9.09
CA ARG A 97 6.64 -13.07 -10.33
C ARG A 97 5.16 -12.69 -10.22
N LEU A 98 4.45 -13.26 -9.25
CA LEU A 98 3.06 -12.92 -8.96
C LEU A 98 2.90 -11.67 -8.08
N LEU A 99 3.93 -11.31 -7.30
CA LEU A 99 3.92 -10.11 -6.46
C LEU A 99 3.46 -8.85 -7.19
N PRO A 100 4.09 -8.45 -8.32
CA PRO A 100 3.66 -7.24 -9.00
C PRO A 100 2.28 -7.36 -9.63
N LEU A 101 1.88 -8.56 -10.07
CA LEU A 101 0.57 -8.77 -10.65
C LEU A 101 -0.52 -8.58 -9.60
N VAL A 102 -0.36 -9.18 -8.42
CA VAL A 102 -1.28 -8.98 -7.29
C VAL A 102 -1.32 -7.51 -6.88
N ALA A 103 -0.15 -6.88 -6.69
CA ALA A 103 -0.07 -5.48 -6.29
C ALA A 103 -0.73 -4.51 -7.29
N LEU A 104 -0.61 -4.76 -8.60
CA LEU A 104 -1.23 -3.95 -9.65
C LEU A 104 -2.75 -4.12 -9.74
N TYR A 105 -3.28 -5.27 -9.29
CA TYR A 105 -4.71 -5.53 -9.27
C TYR A 105 -5.40 -5.05 -7.98
N VAL A 106 -4.65 -4.68 -6.93
CA VAL A 106 -5.22 -4.19 -5.67
C VAL A 106 -6.22 -3.03 -5.88
N PRO A 107 -5.89 -1.94 -6.61
CA PRO A 107 -6.82 -0.82 -6.77
C PRO A 107 -8.11 -1.22 -7.51
N VAL A 108 -8.03 -2.21 -8.41
CA VAL A 108 -9.19 -2.75 -9.13
C VAL A 108 -10.09 -3.50 -8.17
N MET A 109 -9.51 -4.40 -7.37
CA MET A 109 -10.27 -5.21 -6.41
C MET A 109 -10.88 -4.35 -5.31
N GLN A 110 -10.16 -3.33 -4.81
CA GLN A 110 -10.71 -2.35 -3.87
C GLN A 110 -11.90 -1.60 -4.49
N CYS A 111 -11.72 -1.02 -5.69
CA CYS A 111 -12.79 -0.30 -6.38
C CYS A 111 -14.04 -1.16 -6.59
N PHE A 112 -13.86 -2.44 -6.94
CA PHE A 112 -14.95 -3.39 -7.07
C PHE A 112 -15.61 -3.73 -5.72
N LEU A 113 -14.83 -4.00 -4.66
CA LEU A 113 -15.38 -4.36 -3.35
C LEU A 113 -16.07 -3.17 -2.65
N TYR A 114 -15.65 -1.94 -2.96
CA TYR A 114 -16.30 -0.73 -2.45
C TYR A 114 -17.74 -0.57 -2.92
N SER A 115 -18.13 -1.11 -4.09
CA SER A 115 -19.54 -1.10 -4.49
C SER A 115 -20.43 -2.00 -3.62
N PHE A 116 -19.84 -2.91 -2.85
CA PHE A 116 -20.54 -3.77 -1.89
C PHE A 116 -20.39 -3.29 -0.45
N SER A 117 -19.86 -2.09 -0.24
CA SER A 117 -19.59 -1.53 1.09
C SER A 117 -20.84 -1.41 1.97
N GLU A 118 -22.01 -1.11 1.38
CA GLU A 118 -23.27 -1.06 2.11
C GLU A 118 -23.66 -2.42 2.72
N ALA A 119 -23.48 -3.51 1.96
CA ALA A 119 -23.80 -4.86 2.42
C ALA A 119 -22.77 -5.40 3.42
N LEU A 120 -21.48 -5.09 3.23
CA LEU A 120 -20.39 -5.57 4.09
C LEU A 120 -20.26 -4.76 5.39
N GLY A 121 -20.68 -3.50 5.37
CA GLY A 121 -20.60 -2.57 6.49
C GLY A 121 -19.16 -2.27 6.93
N ALA A 122 -19.04 -1.48 8.01
CA ALA A 122 -17.75 -1.02 8.52
C ALA A 122 -16.89 -2.13 9.17
N SER A 123 -17.52 -3.20 9.69
CA SER A 123 -16.80 -4.25 10.40
C SER A 123 -16.20 -5.31 9.47
N TRP A 124 -16.98 -5.81 8.52
CA TRP A 124 -16.55 -6.88 7.61
C TRP A 124 -15.97 -6.35 6.30
N GLY A 125 -16.38 -5.14 5.86
CA GLY A 125 -15.89 -4.51 4.64
C GLY A 125 -14.36 -4.41 4.56
N PRO A 126 -13.67 -3.83 5.56
CA PRO A 126 -12.22 -3.77 5.56
C PRO A 126 -11.57 -5.16 5.53
N LEU A 127 -12.05 -6.10 6.34
CA LEU A 127 -11.49 -7.45 6.43
C LEU A 127 -11.61 -8.22 5.11
N VAL A 128 -12.77 -8.15 4.45
CA VAL A 128 -12.99 -8.80 3.15
C VAL A 128 -12.14 -8.12 2.07
N THR A 129 -12.06 -6.79 2.08
CA THR A 129 -11.25 -6.04 1.11
C THR A 129 -9.78 -6.37 1.25
N GLU A 130 -9.22 -6.32 2.46
CA GLU A 130 -7.83 -6.71 2.72
C GLU A 130 -7.58 -8.19 2.46
N GLY A 131 -8.55 -9.05 2.73
CA GLY A 131 -8.49 -10.49 2.46
C GLY A 131 -8.26 -10.84 0.99
N VAL A 132 -8.71 -9.99 0.06
CA VAL A 132 -8.51 -10.17 -1.40
C VAL A 132 -7.37 -9.30 -1.94
N THR A 133 -6.88 -8.32 -1.16
CA THR A 133 -5.89 -7.33 -1.62
C THR A 133 -4.55 -7.46 -0.87
N LEU A 134 -4.47 -6.91 0.34
CA LEU A 134 -3.26 -6.88 1.16
C LEU A 134 -2.82 -8.28 1.62
N VAL A 135 -3.74 -9.14 2.01
CA VAL A 135 -3.43 -10.47 2.58
C VAL A 135 -2.73 -11.38 1.54
N PRO A 136 -3.22 -11.53 0.30
CA PRO A 136 -2.50 -12.28 -0.74
C PRO A 136 -1.11 -11.71 -1.02
N LEU A 137 -0.97 -10.38 -1.03
CA LEU A 137 0.32 -9.71 -1.21
C LEU A 137 1.27 -10.02 -0.04
N ALA A 138 0.78 -9.99 1.20
CA ALA A 138 1.54 -10.32 2.40
C ALA A 138 1.99 -11.79 2.40
N ILE A 139 1.10 -12.72 2.03
CA ILE A 139 1.42 -14.15 1.89
C ILE A 139 2.56 -14.34 0.89
N LEU A 140 2.42 -13.81 -0.31
CA LEU A 140 3.44 -13.96 -1.36
C LEU A 140 4.76 -13.29 -0.96
N THR A 141 4.70 -12.13 -0.31
CA THR A 141 5.91 -11.38 0.10
C THR A 141 6.65 -12.13 1.20
N ALA A 142 5.93 -12.58 2.23
CA ALA A 142 6.53 -13.36 3.32
C ALA A 142 7.10 -14.70 2.83
N ALA A 143 6.43 -15.37 1.88
CA ALA A 143 6.96 -16.57 1.25
C ALA A 143 8.26 -16.30 0.50
N CYS A 144 8.34 -15.20 -0.26
CA CYS A 144 9.57 -14.81 -0.97
C CYS A 144 10.70 -14.44 0.00
N VAL A 145 10.38 -13.77 1.11
CA VAL A 145 11.37 -13.46 2.15
C VAL A 145 11.89 -14.75 2.80
N ALA A 146 11.02 -15.69 3.13
CA ALA A 146 11.42 -17.00 3.66
C ALA A 146 12.34 -17.76 2.68
N ASP A 147 12.00 -17.76 1.39
CA ASP A 147 12.80 -18.39 0.34
C ASP A 147 14.21 -17.77 0.19
N GLU A 148 14.32 -16.43 0.26
CA GLU A 148 15.62 -15.75 0.19
C GLU A 148 16.46 -15.98 1.47
N LEU A 149 15.82 -16.04 2.64
CA LEU A 149 16.51 -16.27 3.92
C LEU A 149 16.88 -17.75 4.16
N GLU A 150 16.20 -18.71 3.54
CA GLU A 150 16.60 -20.12 3.54
C GLU A 150 17.96 -20.33 2.85
N GLY A 151 18.28 -19.50 1.86
CA GLY A 151 19.59 -19.48 1.20
C GLY A 151 20.68 -18.73 1.97
N ALA A 152 20.32 -18.03 3.06
CA ALA A 152 21.26 -17.26 3.85
C ALA A 152 21.99 -18.15 4.86
N ASP A 153 23.30 -17.93 5.00
CA ASP A 153 24.13 -18.67 5.95
C ASP A 153 23.93 -18.07 7.35
N LEU A 154 23.24 -18.83 8.20
CA LEU A 154 22.96 -18.47 9.59
C LEU A 154 23.91 -19.16 10.58
N SER A 155 24.98 -19.81 10.09
CA SER A 155 25.91 -20.59 10.93
C SER A 155 26.66 -19.76 12.00
N SER A 156 26.68 -18.43 11.87
CA SER A 156 27.27 -17.51 12.85
C SER A 156 26.34 -17.17 14.03
N LEU A 157 25.06 -17.55 13.99
CA LEU A 157 24.11 -17.27 15.07
C LEU A 157 24.23 -18.27 16.21
N PRO A 158 23.96 -17.87 17.47
CA PRO A 158 23.94 -18.79 18.60
C PRO A 158 22.97 -19.94 18.35
N LYS A 159 23.43 -21.19 18.52
CA LYS A 159 22.65 -22.41 18.19
C LYS A 159 21.28 -22.49 18.88
N GLY A 160 21.09 -21.83 20.03
CA GLY A 160 19.81 -21.76 20.75
C GLY A 160 18.79 -20.76 20.17
N LEU A 161 19.19 -19.92 19.22
CA LEU A 161 18.36 -18.88 18.59
C LEU A 161 18.18 -19.09 17.08
N GLY A 162 18.95 -19.98 16.46
CA GLY A 162 19.12 -20.06 15.01
C GLY A 162 17.83 -20.26 14.19
N GLU A 163 16.85 -21.01 14.71
CA GLU A 163 15.64 -21.35 13.95
C GLU A 163 14.55 -20.26 14.00
N ALA A 164 14.46 -19.50 15.09
CA ALA A 164 13.42 -18.47 15.26
C ALA A 164 13.89 -17.07 14.83
N VAL A 165 15.21 -16.82 14.81
CA VAL A 165 15.79 -15.50 14.51
C VAL A 165 15.37 -14.93 13.15
N PRO A 166 15.38 -15.68 12.03
CA PRO A 166 15.01 -15.11 10.74
C PRO A 166 13.57 -14.61 10.70
N GLY A 167 12.64 -15.36 11.30
CA GLY A 167 11.22 -14.98 11.37
C GLY A 167 10.98 -13.78 12.29
N ILE A 168 11.53 -13.81 13.51
CA ILE A 168 11.39 -12.70 14.48
C ILE A 168 12.06 -11.44 13.95
N GLY A 169 13.26 -11.55 13.37
CA GLY A 169 13.98 -10.44 12.77
C GLY A 169 13.25 -9.83 11.58
N SER A 170 12.63 -10.66 10.73
CA SER A 170 11.81 -10.19 9.61
C SER A 170 10.57 -9.44 10.10
N TRP A 171 9.88 -9.97 11.11
CA TRP A 171 8.70 -9.30 11.69
C TRP A 171 9.07 -7.97 12.37
N ALA A 172 10.16 -7.94 13.14
CA ALA A 172 10.64 -6.72 13.77
C ALA A 172 11.04 -5.66 12.73
N THR A 173 11.72 -6.07 11.66
CA THR A 173 12.09 -5.18 10.54
C THR A 173 10.85 -4.64 9.84
N PHE A 174 9.89 -5.51 9.54
CA PHE A 174 8.61 -5.12 8.95
C PHE A 174 7.88 -4.08 9.82
N LYS A 175 7.70 -4.34 11.12
CA LYS A 175 7.03 -3.42 12.05
C LYS A 175 7.76 -2.09 12.20
N LEU A 176 9.10 -2.10 12.17
CA LEU A 176 9.91 -0.88 12.19
C LEU A 176 9.63 -0.04 10.93
N VAL A 177 9.67 -0.66 9.74
CA VAL A 177 9.38 0.06 8.49
C VAL A 177 7.95 0.57 8.49
N GLU A 178 6.98 -0.25 8.89
CA GLU A 178 5.58 0.14 8.97
C GLU A 178 5.38 1.40 9.83
N HIS A 179 6.00 1.45 11.01
CA HIS A 179 5.94 2.61 11.91
C HIS A 179 6.62 3.86 11.34
N VAL A 180 7.77 3.69 10.68
CA VAL A 180 8.48 4.81 10.04
C VAL A 180 7.67 5.35 8.85
N ALA A 181 7.11 4.45 8.05
CA ALA A 181 6.28 4.78 6.89
C ALA A 181 5.02 5.54 7.31
N GLU A 182 4.33 5.11 8.38
CA GLU A 182 3.15 5.79 8.93
C GLU A 182 3.47 7.27 9.24
N LYS A 183 4.55 7.53 9.99
CA LYS A 183 4.96 8.89 10.36
C LYS A 183 5.31 9.76 9.15
N MET A 184 5.99 9.18 8.16
CA MET A 184 6.35 9.90 6.94
C MET A 184 5.11 10.22 6.10
N LEU A 185 4.17 9.28 6.04
CA LEU A 185 2.96 9.41 5.25
C LEU A 185 2.02 10.44 5.86
N GLN A 186 1.80 10.42 7.17
CA GLN A 186 1.01 11.45 7.88
C GLN A 186 1.47 12.88 7.59
N ARG A 187 2.76 13.10 7.34
CA ARG A 187 3.32 14.43 7.03
C ARG A 187 3.14 14.85 5.57
N HIS A 188 3.09 13.90 4.63
CA HIS A 188 3.17 14.19 3.19
C HIS A 188 1.93 13.80 2.40
N VAL A 189 0.92 13.17 3.01
CA VAL A 189 -0.34 12.77 2.35
C VAL A 189 -0.91 13.94 1.55
N GLY A 190 -1.18 13.70 0.27
CA GLY A 190 -1.82 14.66 -0.63
C GLY A 190 -0.96 15.81 -1.14
N THR A 191 0.32 15.89 -0.77
CA THR A 191 1.23 16.97 -1.23
C THR A 191 1.56 16.85 -2.71
N VAL A 192 1.77 15.63 -3.20
CA VAL A 192 1.94 15.30 -4.62
C VAL A 192 1.20 14.00 -4.95
N PHE A 193 1.03 13.71 -6.24
CA PHE A 193 0.33 12.50 -6.72
C PHE A 193 0.84 11.20 -6.06
N TRP A 194 2.15 11.03 -5.90
CA TRP A 194 2.74 9.82 -5.32
C TRP A 194 2.47 9.65 -3.82
N TYR A 195 2.10 10.72 -3.11
CA TYR A 195 1.64 10.68 -1.73
C TYR A 195 0.11 10.70 -1.61
N THR A 196 -0.59 10.35 -2.69
CA THR A 196 -2.02 10.01 -2.64
C THR A 196 -2.20 8.52 -2.37
N ARG A 197 -3.39 8.11 -1.95
CA ARG A 197 -3.71 6.71 -1.61
C ARG A 197 -3.42 5.78 -2.79
N MET A 198 -3.98 6.14 -3.95
CA MET A 198 -3.82 5.41 -5.20
C MET A 198 -2.42 5.57 -5.78
N GLY A 199 -1.83 6.76 -5.69
CA GLY A 199 -0.46 6.99 -6.17
C GLY A 199 0.58 6.14 -5.43
N LEU A 200 0.41 5.96 -4.12
CA LEU A 200 1.30 5.13 -3.31
C LEU A 200 1.16 3.64 -3.66
N GLU A 201 -0.06 3.13 -3.80
CA GLU A 201 -0.29 1.74 -4.25
C GLU A 201 0.32 1.48 -5.63
N MET A 202 0.15 2.41 -6.56
CA MET A 202 0.72 2.33 -7.91
C MET A 202 2.25 2.40 -7.91
N LEU A 203 2.83 3.29 -7.10
CA LEU A 203 4.28 3.39 -6.94
C LEU A 203 4.87 2.08 -6.39
N LEU A 204 4.27 1.54 -5.32
CA LEU A 204 4.73 0.31 -4.70
C LEU A 204 4.54 -0.90 -5.61
N ALA A 205 3.44 -0.97 -6.34
CA ALA A 205 3.22 -2.00 -7.36
C ALA A 205 4.28 -1.92 -8.48
N GLY A 206 4.67 -0.70 -8.89
CA GLY A 206 5.80 -0.46 -9.78
C GLY A 206 7.13 -0.95 -9.20
N CYS A 207 7.40 -0.68 -7.91
CA CYS A 207 8.59 -1.19 -7.22
C CYS A 207 8.63 -2.72 -7.17
N TYR A 208 7.51 -3.39 -6.91
CA TYR A 208 7.41 -4.85 -7.01
C TYR A 208 7.68 -5.34 -8.44
N ALA A 209 7.27 -4.61 -9.46
CA ALA A 209 7.49 -4.98 -10.86
C ALA A 209 8.97 -4.83 -11.27
N VAL A 210 9.66 -3.83 -10.72
CA VAL A 210 11.12 -3.66 -10.87
C VAL A 210 11.87 -4.76 -10.12
N PHE A 211 11.39 -5.14 -8.93
CA PHE A 211 12.01 -6.22 -8.13
C PHE A 211 11.89 -7.59 -8.81
N ALA A 212 10.71 -7.90 -9.37
CA ALA A 212 10.42 -9.19 -10.02
C ALA A 212 9.86 -9.01 -11.44
N PRO A 213 10.72 -8.59 -12.41
CA PRO A 213 10.27 -8.37 -13.78
C PRO A 213 9.80 -9.68 -14.42
N SER A 214 8.65 -9.65 -15.10
CA SER A 214 8.09 -10.83 -15.74
C SER A 214 7.30 -10.51 -17.01
N ARG A 215 7.21 -11.48 -17.93
CA ARG A 215 6.35 -11.37 -19.13
C ARG A 215 4.86 -11.35 -18.78
N TRP A 216 4.50 -11.88 -17.61
CA TRP A 216 3.12 -11.89 -17.09
C TRP A 216 2.63 -10.50 -16.69
N LEU A 217 3.51 -9.50 -16.58
CA LEU A 217 3.11 -8.11 -16.35
C LEU A 217 2.22 -7.56 -17.46
N ALA A 218 2.22 -8.15 -18.66
CA ALA A 218 1.25 -7.81 -19.71
C ALA A 218 -0.20 -8.03 -19.25
N LEU A 219 -0.45 -9.01 -18.36
CA LEU A 219 -1.77 -9.24 -17.77
C LEU A 219 -2.20 -8.11 -16.83
N ALA A 220 -1.28 -7.24 -16.39
CA ALA A 220 -1.61 -6.08 -15.56
C ALA A 220 -2.04 -4.86 -16.38
N ILE A 221 -1.95 -4.89 -17.71
CA ILE A 221 -2.37 -3.77 -18.57
C ILE A 221 -3.85 -3.40 -18.33
N PRO A 222 -4.81 -4.35 -18.29
CA PRO A 222 -6.20 -4.02 -17.97
C PRO A 222 -6.35 -3.37 -16.60
N ALA A 223 -5.59 -3.82 -15.59
CA ALA A 223 -5.63 -3.24 -14.26
C ALA A 223 -5.12 -1.79 -14.24
N LEU A 224 -4.04 -1.50 -14.96
CA LEU A 224 -3.50 -0.14 -15.12
C LEU A 224 -4.52 0.78 -15.82
N VAL A 225 -5.14 0.31 -16.90
CA VAL A 225 -6.17 1.07 -17.63
C VAL A 225 -7.38 1.31 -16.75
N HIS A 226 -7.86 0.28 -16.03
CA HIS A 226 -8.94 0.40 -15.07
C HIS A 226 -8.65 1.48 -14.03
N THR A 227 -7.49 1.40 -13.37
CA THR A 227 -7.10 2.35 -12.33
C THR A 227 -6.96 3.77 -12.87
N ALA A 228 -6.41 3.96 -14.08
CA ALA A 228 -6.22 5.30 -14.64
C ALA A 228 -7.53 5.96 -15.14
N MET A 229 -8.46 5.17 -15.67
CA MET A 229 -9.61 5.71 -16.42
C MET A 229 -10.96 5.51 -15.73
N PHE A 230 -11.11 4.44 -14.94
CA PHE A 230 -12.42 4.01 -14.41
C PHE A 230 -12.50 4.06 -12.89
N ASN A 231 -11.37 4.14 -12.19
CA ASN A 231 -11.35 4.19 -10.73
C ASN A 231 -11.60 5.62 -10.21
N PRO A 232 -12.74 5.92 -9.56
CA PRO A 232 -13.10 7.27 -9.10
C PRO A 232 -12.24 7.77 -7.93
N HIS A 233 -11.36 6.91 -7.39
CA HIS A 233 -10.40 7.26 -6.35
C HIS A 233 -9.11 7.89 -6.91
N VAL A 234 -8.92 7.86 -8.24
CA VAL A 234 -7.82 8.56 -8.91
C VAL A 234 -8.34 9.86 -9.50
N ALA A 235 -7.70 10.98 -9.17
CA ALA A 235 -8.09 12.31 -9.65
C ALA A 235 -7.64 12.58 -11.11
N THR A 236 -7.94 11.66 -12.03
CA THR A 236 -7.76 11.89 -13.48
C THR A 236 -8.99 12.56 -14.07
N PRO A 237 -8.85 13.31 -15.19
CA PRO A 237 -10.00 13.91 -15.87
C PRO A 237 -11.08 12.88 -16.26
N ALA A 238 -10.67 11.70 -16.73
CA ALA A 238 -11.59 10.63 -17.13
C ALA A 238 -12.37 10.05 -15.94
N ALA A 239 -11.67 9.67 -14.87
CA ALA A 239 -12.31 9.11 -13.67
C ALA A 239 -13.19 10.14 -12.96
N THR A 240 -12.78 11.41 -12.95
CA THR A 240 -13.58 12.52 -12.38
C THR A 240 -14.82 12.80 -13.21
N ALA A 241 -14.73 12.76 -14.55
CA ALA A 241 -15.89 12.88 -15.42
C ALA A 241 -16.88 11.72 -15.23
N LEU A 242 -16.38 10.49 -15.09
CA LEU A 242 -17.20 9.32 -14.79
C LEU A 242 -17.92 9.48 -13.44
N LEU A 243 -17.20 9.87 -12.39
CA LEU A 243 -17.79 10.15 -11.08
C LEU A 243 -18.84 11.28 -11.15
N ASN A 244 -18.59 12.35 -11.89
CA ASN A 244 -19.57 13.42 -12.05
C ASN A 244 -20.80 12.97 -12.83
N SER A 245 -20.64 12.05 -13.78
CA SER A 245 -21.78 11.49 -14.52
C SER A 245 -22.69 10.65 -13.62
N THR A 246 -22.13 9.93 -12.64
CA THR A 246 -22.93 9.17 -11.67
C THR A 246 -23.56 10.08 -10.63
N LEU A 247 -22.82 11.04 -10.08
CA LEU A 247 -23.36 12.02 -9.13
C LEU A 247 -24.46 12.90 -9.73
N ALA A 248 -24.37 13.23 -11.02
CA ALA A 248 -25.37 14.04 -11.70
C ALA A 248 -26.76 13.38 -11.76
N ALA A 249 -26.83 12.04 -11.65
CA ALA A 249 -28.10 11.32 -11.54
C ALA A 249 -28.88 11.71 -10.28
N ASP A 250 -28.17 12.06 -9.20
CA ASP A 250 -28.74 12.52 -7.93
C ASP A 250 -28.62 14.05 -7.77
N HIS A 251 -28.47 14.77 -8.87
CA HIS A 251 -28.29 16.22 -8.91
C HIS A 251 -27.03 16.73 -8.19
N TRP A 252 -26.01 15.90 -7.98
CA TRP A 252 -24.74 16.31 -7.37
C TRP A 252 -23.63 16.50 -8.40
N LEU A 253 -22.72 17.42 -8.11
CA LEU A 253 -21.52 17.68 -8.92
C LEU A 253 -20.30 17.82 -8.00
N LEU A 254 -19.23 17.07 -8.28
CA LEU A 254 -17.94 17.27 -7.63
C LEU A 254 -17.22 18.47 -8.24
N LEU A 255 -16.94 19.47 -7.41
CA LEU A 255 -16.24 20.70 -7.79
C LEU A 255 -14.74 20.60 -7.52
N ASP A 256 -14.35 20.11 -6.35
CA ASP A 256 -12.96 19.89 -5.99
C ASP A 256 -12.82 18.72 -5.01
N ARG A 257 -11.65 18.06 -5.02
CA ARG A 257 -11.30 16.98 -4.11
C ARG A 257 -9.82 17.01 -3.80
N ARG A 258 -9.48 16.90 -2.52
CA ARG A 258 -8.13 16.78 -2.00
C ARG A 258 -7.97 15.59 -1.07
N GLU A 259 -6.76 15.06 -1.05
CA GLU A 259 -6.34 13.98 -0.16
C GLU A 259 -6.06 14.54 1.24
N SER A 260 -6.47 13.79 2.26
CA SER A 260 -6.23 14.08 3.68
C SER A 260 -5.85 12.79 4.41
N VAL A 261 -5.19 12.91 5.56
CA VAL A 261 -4.79 11.77 6.41
C VAL A 261 -6.00 10.92 6.81
N THR A 262 -7.18 11.52 6.96
CA THR A 262 -8.42 10.83 7.38
C THR A 262 -9.33 10.38 6.23
N GLY A 263 -9.07 10.80 4.98
CA GLY A 263 -9.92 10.47 3.84
C GLY A 263 -9.82 11.51 2.74
N TYR A 264 -10.90 11.71 1.98
CA TYR A 264 -11.00 12.83 1.03
C TYR A 264 -11.65 14.03 1.69
N VAL A 265 -11.16 15.21 1.33
CA VAL A 265 -11.89 16.47 1.50
C VAL A 265 -12.43 16.86 0.14
N SER A 266 -13.75 16.93 0.00
CA SER A 266 -14.41 17.22 -1.26
C SER A 266 -15.41 18.36 -1.12
N VAL A 267 -15.50 19.18 -2.16
CA VAL A 267 -16.52 20.21 -2.31
C VAL A 267 -17.46 19.71 -3.40
N VAL A 268 -18.73 19.52 -3.04
CA VAL A 268 -19.77 19.06 -3.96
C VAL A 268 -20.92 20.05 -3.97
N GLU A 269 -21.62 20.17 -5.09
CA GLU A 269 -22.75 21.07 -5.24
C GLU A 269 -23.98 20.30 -5.72
N ASN A 270 -25.10 20.54 -5.06
CA ASN A 270 -26.38 20.07 -5.52
C ASN A 270 -26.95 21.08 -6.53
N THR A 271 -27.15 20.64 -7.76
CA THR A 271 -27.60 21.46 -8.89
C THR A 271 -29.09 21.82 -8.80
N GLN A 272 -29.89 21.07 -8.02
CA GLN A 272 -31.31 21.33 -7.82
C GLN A 272 -31.55 22.31 -6.67
N SER A 273 -30.98 22.05 -5.49
CA SER A 273 -31.14 22.89 -4.31
C SER A 273 -30.13 24.05 -4.25
N ARG A 274 -29.16 24.09 -5.17
CA ARG A 274 -28.10 25.10 -5.26
C ARG A 274 -27.28 25.22 -3.97
N MET A 275 -27.19 24.09 -3.26
CA MET A 275 -26.44 23.96 -2.03
C MET A 275 -25.06 23.40 -2.33
N ARG A 276 -24.01 24.11 -1.91
CA ARG A 276 -22.62 23.66 -2.00
C ARG A 276 -22.16 23.21 -0.63
N VAL A 277 -21.68 21.98 -0.52
CA VAL A 277 -21.26 21.39 0.75
C VAL A 277 -19.80 20.94 0.68
N MET A 278 -19.13 21.02 1.83
CA MET A 278 -17.82 20.41 2.04
C MET A 278 -18.02 19.11 2.81
N ARG A 279 -17.54 18.01 2.22
CA ARG A 279 -17.54 16.68 2.80
C ARG A 279 -16.11 16.29 3.14
N ALA A 280 -15.86 15.93 4.39
CA ALA A 280 -14.63 15.25 4.80
C ALA A 280 -14.95 13.79 5.13
N ASP A 281 -14.51 12.91 4.25
CA ASP A 281 -14.71 11.47 4.34
C ASP A 281 -16.19 11.08 4.54
N HIS A 282 -16.60 10.64 5.73
CA HIS A 282 -17.97 10.25 6.05
C HIS A 282 -18.80 11.37 6.70
N SER A 283 -18.22 12.56 6.90
CA SER A 283 -18.89 13.72 7.50
C SER A 283 -19.15 14.82 6.49
N LEU A 284 -20.35 15.39 6.53
CA LEU A 284 -20.66 16.66 5.90
C LEU A 284 -20.32 17.77 6.91
N LEU A 285 -19.29 18.55 6.61
CA LEU A 285 -18.73 19.52 7.54
C LEU A 285 -19.46 20.86 7.53
N GLY A 286 -20.17 21.15 6.45
CA GLY A 286 -20.95 22.36 6.29
C GLY A 286 -21.33 22.58 4.85
N GLY A 287 -22.15 23.59 4.62
CA GLY A 287 -22.56 23.99 3.29
C GLY A 287 -23.16 25.37 3.27
N ASP A 288 -23.35 25.87 2.06
CA ASP A 288 -23.84 27.21 1.79
C ASP A 288 -24.78 27.17 0.58
N TRP A 289 -25.82 27.98 0.58
CA TRP A 289 -26.73 28.12 -0.55
C TRP A 289 -26.16 29.18 -1.50
N VAL A 290 -25.66 28.72 -2.64
CA VAL A 290 -24.87 29.53 -3.59
C VAL A 290 -25.66 30.73 -4.12
N ASP A 291 -26.98 30.58 -4.29
CA ASP A 291 -27.84 31.62 -4.84
C ASP A 291 -28.26 32.67 -3.79
N TRP A 292 -28.17 32.36 -2.49
CA TRP A 292 -28.72 33.19 -1.41
C TRP A 292 -27.67 34.06 -0.70
N ARG A 293 -26.38 33.88 -1.05
CA ARG A 293 -25.25 34.48 -0.33
C ARG A 293 -24.72 35.80 -0.94
N GLY A 294 -25.13 36.14 -2.17
CA GLY A 294 -24.51 37.24 -2.92
C GLY A 294 -23.00 37.03 -3.12
N ASN A 295 -22.17 38.03 -2.77
CA ASN A 295 -20.71 37.97 -2.87
C ASN A 295 -19.99 37.51 -1.57
N GLN A 296 -20.71 37.20 -0.49
CA GLN A 296 -20.13 36.76 0.77
C GLN A 296 -20.38 35.28 1.03
N VAL A 297 -19.49 34.63 1.77
CA VAL A 297 -19.73 33.26 2.27
C VAL A 297 -20.54 33.39 3.55
N THR A 298 -21.74 32.81 3.58
CA THR A 298 -22.72 33.01 4.66
C THR A 298 -22.23 32.43 5.99
N GLU A 299 -21.62 31.24 5.95
CA GLU A 299 -21.00 30.59 7.11
C GLU A 299 -19.62 30.03 6.75
N PRO A 300 -18.53 30.49 7.40
CA PRO A 300 -17.21 29.96 7.14
C PRO A 300 -17.09 28.56 7.77
N ILE A 301 -16.88 27.54 6.94
CA ILE A 301 -16.61 26.16 7.38
C ILE A 301 -15.37 26.10 8.30
N TYR A 302 -14.48 27.09 8.21
CA TYR A 302 -13.38 27.29 9.15
C TYR A 302 -13.83 27.31 10.62
N ALA A 303 -14.96 27.94 10.94
CA ALA A 303 -15.48 27.98 12.31
C ALA A 303 -15.81 26.58 12.83
N VAL A 304 -16.35 25.70 11.97
CA VAL A 304 -16.60 24.29 12.30
C VAL A 304 -15.29 23.57 12.62
N PHE A 305 -14.27 23.74 11.78
CA PHE A 305 -12.96 23.11 12.02
C PHE A 305 -12.22 23.63 13.25
N VAL A 306 -12.35 24.91 13.58
CA VAL A 306 -11.75 25.50 14.80
C VAL A 306 -12.51 25.04 16.04
N ASN A 307 -13.85 25.03 16.00
CA ASN A 307 -14.68 24.60 17.12
C ASN A 307 -14.59 23.09 17.39
N LEU A 308 -14.36 22.27 16.36
CA LEU A 308 -14.14 20.82 16.49
C LEU A 308 -12.67 20.43 16.75
N GLU A 309 -11.79 21.41 17.03
CA GLU A 309 -10.34 21.24 17.24
C GLU A 309 -9.57 20.53 16.10
N ALA A 310 -10.22 20.22 14.99
CA ALA A 310 -9.67 19.43 13.88
C ALA A 310 -8.47 20.10 13.19
N ILE A 311 -8.33 21.43 13.28
CA ILE A 311 -7.16 22.17 12.78
C ILE A 311 -6.07 22.35 13.86
N ARG A 312 -6.42 22.30 15.16
CA ARG A 312 -5.49 22.60 16.26
C ARG A 312 -4.44 21.49 16.48
N LEU A 313 -4.76 20.26 16.08
CA LEU A 313 -3.88 19.10 16.25
C LEU A 313 -2.88 18.90 15.10
N VAL A 314 -2.97 19.71 14.04
CA VAL A 314 -2.01 19.66 12.93
C VAL A 314 -0.80 20.52 13.31
N GLU A 315 0.33 19.87 13.63
CA GLU A 315 1.60 20.57 13.83
C GLU A 315 1.99 21.32 12.56
N ARG A 316 2.06 22.65 12.64
CA ARG A 316 2.55 23.51 11.56
C ARG A 316 4.00 23.88 11.85
N GLU A 317 4.86 23.85 10.83
CA GLU A 317 6.24 24.34 10.93
C GLU A 317 6.31 25.79 11.45
N ARG A 318 5.26 26.59 11.18
CA ARG A 318 5.08 27.93 11.73
C ARG A 318 3.68 28.07 12.33
N PRO A 319 3.56 27.97 13.66
CA PRO A 319 2.30 28.22 14.35
C PRO A 319 1.84 29.66 14.09
N VAL A 320 0.60 29.83 13.65
CA VAL A 320 -0.03 31.15 13.58
C VAL A 320 -0.67 31.41 14.94
N ALA A 321 -0.34 32.52 15.58
CA ALA A 321 -0.98 32.90 16.85
C ALA A 321 -2.50 33.03 16.64
N ASP A 322 -3.28 32.52 17.59
CA ASP A 322 -4.76 32.50 17.51
C ASP A 322 -5.36 33.87 17.21
N SER A 323 -4.78 34.94 17.74
CA SER A 323 -5.19 36.34 17.48
C SER A 323 -5.04 36.79 16.03
N ARG A 324 -4.31 36.03 15.21
CA ARG A 324 -4.07 36.30 13.78
C ARG A 324 -4.65 35.20 12.88
N ALA A 325 -5.28 34.19 13.45
CA ALA A 325 -5.92 33.13 12.69
C ALA A 325 -7.23 33.67 12.08
N LYS A 326 -7.28 33.78 10.74
CA LYS A 326 -8.45 34.28 10.00
C LYS A 326 -9.08 33.19 9.16
N ALA A 327 -10.40 33.17 9.16
CA ALA A 327 -11.26 32.35 8.32
C ALA A 327 -11.44 32.99 6.93
N LEU A 328 -10.35 33.19 6.17
CA LEU A 328 -10.31 34.03 4.96
C LEU A 328 -10.77 35.48 5.21
#